data_AF-A0A7S3CIW6-F1
#
_entry.id   AF-A0A7S3CIW6-F1
#
_cell.length_a   1.000
_cell.length_b   1.000
_cell.length_c   1.000
_cell.angle_alpha   90.00
_cell.angle_beta   90.00
_cell.angle_gamma   90.00
#
_symmetry.space_group_name_H-M   'P 1'
#
loop_
_entity.id
_entity.type
_entity.pdbx_description
1 polymer ?
#
loop_
_entity_poly.entity_id
_entity_poly.type
_entity_poly.pdbx_seq_one_letter_code
_entity_poly.pdbx_strand_id
1 'polypeptide(L)'
;RAFWMLFQLHRRRRLSTRYLQSLTLEAAPGKMPSATAYRNYGKTFKKPRRPFEKERLDAELKVVGEYGLRNKRELWRVQLALSKIRKAARTLLTLDEKDNKRIFEGQALMRRMYRYGLLDE
;
A
#
# COMPACT_ATOMS: atom_id res chain seq x y z
N ARG A 1 -40.28 -3.46 -68.28
CA ARG A 1 -41.73 -3.57 -68.64
C ARG A 1 -42.35 -4.58 -67.71
N ALA A 2 -43.25 -4.11 -66.85
CA ALA A 2 -44.28 -4.87 -66.14
C ALA A 2 -43.82 -6.23 -65.59
N PHE A 3 -43.32 -6.30 -64.36
CA PHE A 3 -44.21 -6.36 -63.20
C PHE A 3 -43.51 -5.77 -61.95
N TRP A 4 -43.15 -4.48 -61.99
CA TRP A 4 -43.29 -3.66 -60.78
C TRP A 4 -44.77 -3.75 -60.37
N MET A 5 -45.07 -3.69 -59.08
CA MET A 5 -46.41 -3.37 -58.55
C MET A 5 -47.50 -4.44 -58.52
N LEU A 6 -47.20 -5.66 -58.09
CA LEU A 6 -48.17 -6.46 -57.33
C LEU A 6 -47.35 -7.57 -56.68
N PHE A 7 -46.82 -7.42 -55.48
CA PHE A 7 -47.68 -7.29 -54.32
C PHE A 7 -46.82 -6.87 -53.14
N GLN A 8 -46.74 -5.56 -53.00
CA GLN A 8 -46.54 -4.88 -51.74
C GLN A 8 -47.73 -5.22 -50.81
N LEU A 9 -47.89 -6.49 -50.39
CA LEU A 9 -48.95 -6.86 -49.45
C LEU A 9 -48.70 -8.21 -48.75
N HIS A 10 -47.55 -8.37 -48.09
CA HIS A 10 -47.61 -8.78 -46.68
C HIS A 10 -46.31 -8.48 -45.94
N ARG A 11 -46.08 -7.18 -45.78
CA ARG A 11 -45.38 -6.63 -44.62
C ARG A 11 -46.14 -7.05 -43.36
N ARG A 12 -45.83 -8.22 -42.78
CA ARG A 12 -45.99 -8.56 -41.35
C ARG A 12 -45.79 -10.06 -41.09
N ARG A 13 -45.08 -10.34 -39.99
CA ARG A 13 -44.96 -11.62 -39.26
C ARG A 13 -43.94 -12.58 -39.89
N ARG A 14 -42.85 -12.98 -39.27
CA ARG A 14 -42.45 -12.98 -37.85
C ARG A 14 -40.93 -12.88 -37.85
N LEU A 15 -40.38 -11.70 -37.58
CA LEU A 15 -39.01 -11.63 -37.07
C LEU A 15 -39.04 -12.35 -35.73
N SER A 16 -38.40 -13.51 -35.71
CA SER A 16 -38.20 -14.38 -34.57
C SER A 16 -37.91 -13.53 -33.33
N THR A 17 -38.82 -13.62 -32.35
CA THR A 17 -38.73 -12.98 -31.04
C THR A 17 -37.52 -13.42 -30.21
N ARG A 18 -36.63 -14.27 -30.75
CA ARG A 18 -35.36 -14.65 -30.11
C ARG A 18 -34.20 -13.69 -30.39
N TYR A 19 -34.26 -12.88 -31.46
CA TYR A 19 -33.19 -11.90 -31.73
C TYR A 19 -33.41 -10.55 -31.02
N LEU A 20 -34.57 -10.37 -30.37
CA LEU A 20 -34.85 -9.20 -29.54
C LEU A 20 -34.68 -9.46 -28.04
N GLN A 21 -34.14 -10.62 -27.65
CA GLN A 21 -33.69 -10.90 -26.27
C GLN A 21 -32.16 -10.80 -26.11
N SER A 22 -31.38 -10.79 -27.19
CA SER A 22 -29.93 -10.59 -27.12
C SER A 22 -29.53 -9.11 -27.18
N LEU A 23 -30.43 -8.22 -27.61
CA LEU A 23 -30.19 -6.77 -27.78
C LEU A 23 -30.81 -5.91 -26.68
N THR A 24 -31.40 -6.52 -25.64
CA THR A 24 -31.87 -5.85 -24.41
C THR A 24 -31.13 -6.34 -23.18
N LEU A 25 -29.85 -6.72 -23.32
CA LEU A 25 -28.91 -6.51 -22.22
C LEU A 25 -28.53 -5.03 -22.24
N GLU A 26 -29.45 -4.23 -21.72
CA GLU A 26 -29.22 -2.85 -21.33
C GLU A 26 -27.88 -2.82 -20.58
N ALA A 27 -26.88 -2.20 -21.21
CA ALA A 27 -25.71 -1.72 -20.52
C ALA A 27 -26.21 -0.70 -19.50
N ALA A 28 -26.53 -1.15 -18.28
CA ALA A 28 -26.91 -0.30 -17.18
C ALA A 28 -25.83 0.78 -17.00
N PRO A 29 -26.14 2.07 -17.23
CA PRO A 29 -25.18 3.13 -16.99
C PRO A 29 -25.01 3.29 -15.48
N GLY A 30 -23.83 2.99 -14.95
CA GLY A 30 -23.43 3.53 -13.65
C GLY A 30 -22.93 2.58 -12.57
N LYS A 31 -22.40 1.39 -12.90
CA LYS A 31 -21.49 0.72 -11.96
C LYS A 31 -20.07 0.75 -12.49
N MET A 32 -19.42 1.91 -12.28
CA MET A 32 -17.97 2.02 -12.41
C MET A 32 -17.33 0.93 -11.53
N PRO A 33 -16.25 0.25 -11.98
CA PRO A 33 -15.52 -0.67 -11.11
C PRO A 33 -15.02 0.12 -9.90
N SER A 34 -15.63 -0.11 -8.74
CA SER A 34 -15.16 0.51 -7.51
C SER A 34 -13.85 -0.18 -7.15
N ALA A 35 -12.75 0.57 -7.14
CA ALA A 35 -11.48 0.12 -6.61
C ALA A 35 -11.60 -0.01 -5.08
N THR A 36 -12.37 -0.97 -4.59
CA THR A 36 -12.63 -1.21 -3.15
C THR A 36 -11.49 -2.00 -2.54
N ALA A 37 -10.26 -1.49 -2.71
CA ALA A 37 -9.06 -2.07 -2.11
C ALA A 37 -8.34 -0.99 -1.29
N TYR A 38 -8.98 -0.55 -0.20
CA TYR A 38 -8.41 0.40 0.77
C TYR A 38 -7.39 -0.26 1.72
N ARG A 39 -6.80 -1.39 1.33
CA ARG A 39 -5.82 -2.10 2.17
C ARG A 39 -4.46 -1.42 2.05
N ASN A 40 -4.01 -0.81 3.14
CA ASN A 40 -2.72 -0.14 3.19
C ASN A 40 -1.58 -1.17 3.28
N TYR A 41 -0.64 -1.11 2.34
CA TYR A 41 0.60 -1.89 2.37
C TYR A 41 1.79 -0.96 2.59
N GLY A 42 2.64 -1.30 3.57
CA GLY A 42 3.80 -0.48 3.93
C GLY A 42 5.12 -1.23 3.74
N LYS A 43 6.18 -0.50 3.37
CA LYS A 43 7.54 -1.05 3.33
C LYS A 43 8.13 -1.09 4.75
N THR A 44 8.69 -2.23 5.10
CA THR A 44 9.25 -2.50 6.44
C THR A 44 10.77 -2.37 6.54
N PHE A 45 11.47 -2.18 5.41
CA PHE A 45 12.93 -2.05 5.36
C PHE A 45 13.32 -0.99 4.34
N LYS A 46 14.54 -0.47 4.48
CA LYS A 46 15.14 0.48 3.54
C LYS A 46 16.52 -0.04 3.14
N LYS A 47 16.80 -0.08 1.83
CA LYS A 47 18.11 -0.48 1.32
C LYS A 47 19.17 0.59 1.59
N PRO A 48 20.43 0.21 1.83
CA PRO A 48 21.56 1.13 1.91
C PRO A 48 21.66 1.99 0.65
N ARG A 49 22.16 3.22 0.79
CA ARG A 49 22.38 4.14 -0.35
C ARG A 49 23.51 3.64 -1.25
N ARG A 50 24.62 3.20 -0.66
CA ARG A 50 25.79 2.67 -1.36
C ARG A 50 25.90 1.16 -1.11
N PRO A 51 25.72 0.32 -2.14
CA PRO A 51 25.71 -1.13 -1.95
C PRO A 51 27.08 -1.74 -1.61
N PHE A 52 28.18 -1.21 -2.15
CA PHE A 52 29.49 -1.89 -2.10
C PHE A 52 30.52 -1.18 -1.19
N GLU A 53 30.07 -0.70 -0.03
CA GLU A 53 30.97 -0.17 1.00
C GLU A 53 31.47 -1.31 1.91
N LYS A 54 32.78 -1.57 1.89
CA LYS A 54 33.43 -2.66 2.63
C LYS A 54 33.14 -2.60 4.13
N GLU A 55 33.35 -1.44 4.75
CA GLU A 55 33.13 -1.22 6.19
C GLU A 55 31.70 -1.58 6.63
N ARG A 56 30.71 -1.18 5.83
CA ARG A 56 29.30 -1.51 6.09
C ARG A 56 29.06 -3.02 5.96
N LEU A 57 29.60 -3.66 4.94
CA LEU A 57 29.43 -5.11 4.73
C LEU A 57 30.01 -5.92 5.89
N ASP A 58 31.20 -5.53 6.37
CA ASP A 58 31.89 -6.18 7.49
C ASP A 58 31.12 -5.98 8.81
N ALA A 59 30.66 -4.76 9.08
CA ALA A 59 29.85 -4.46 10.27
C ALA A 59 28.51 -5.20 10.26
N GLU A 60 27.81 -5.25 9.11
CA GLU A 60 26.58 -6.03 8.99
C GLU A 60 26.81 -7.52 9.18
N LEU A 61 27.92 -8.05 8.66
CA LEU A 61 28.23 -9.48 8.77
C LEU A 61 28.51 -9.89 10.22
N LYS A 62 29.21 -9.04 10.97
CA LYS A 62 29.45 -9.24 12.40
C LYS A 62 28.13 -9.37 13.18
N VAL A 63 27.21 -8.42 13.01
CA VAL A 63 25.91 -8.43 13.70
C VAL A 63 25.04 -9.61 13.25
N VAL A 64 25.05 -9.94 11.96
CA VAL A 64 24.31 -11.11 11.45
C VAL A 64 24.84 -12.40 12.06
N GLY A 65 26.16 -12.53 12.23
CA GLY A 65 26.79 -13.67 12.87
C GLY A 65 26.49 -13.77 14.37
N GLU A 66 26.60 -12.66 15.11
CA GLU A 66 26.35 -12.61 16.56
C GLU A 66 24.91 -13.02 16.93
N TYR A 67 23.92 -12.56 16.16
CA TYR A 67 22.50 -12.81 16.44
C TYR A 67 21.89 -13.94 15.59
N GLY A 68 22.69 -14.61 14.75
CA GLY A 68 22.22 -15.73 13.91
C GLY A 68 21.12 -15.37 12.91
N LEU A 69 21.18 -14.18 12.31
CA LEU A 69 20.14 -13.71 11.38
C LEU A 69 20.20 -14.48 10.04
N ARG A 70 19.05 -14.84 9.48
CA ARG A 70 19.00 -15.59 8.21
C ARG A 70 19.37 -14.71 7.01
N ASN A 71 18.92 -13.46 7.02
CA ASN A 71 19.02 -12.54 5.88
C ASN A 71 19.33 -11.11 6.33
N LYS A 72 20.12 -10.37 5.55
CA LYS A 72 20.38 -8.91 5.76
C LYS A 72 19.12 -8.05 5.82
N ARG A 73 18.01 -8.53 5.22
CA ARG A 73 16.71 -7.85 5.30
C ARG A 73 16.20 -7.73 6.73
N GLU A 74 16.48 -8.68 7.61
CA GLU A 74 16.07 -8.63 9.02
C GLU A 74 16.78 -7.49 9.74
N LEU A 75 18.09 -7.37 9.53
CA LEU A 75 18.88 -6.25 10.02
C LEU A 75 18.34 -4.90 9.51
N TRP A 76 18.06 -4.78 8.21
CA TRP A 76 17.53 -3.54 7.63
C TRP A 76 16.12 -3.16 8.13
N ARG A 77 15.31 -4.13 8.59
CA ARG A 77 14.02 -3.85 9.23
C ARG A 77 14.21 -3.21 10.60
N VAL A 78 15.12 -3.75 11.41
CA VAL A 78 15.45 -3.21 12.74
C VAL A 78 16.08 -1.82 12.61
N GLN A 79 17.03 -1.65 11.68
CA GLN A 79 17.63 -0.35 11.39
C GLN A 79 16.58 0.70 10.97
N LEU A 80 15.58 0.31 10.17
CA LEU A 80 14.50 1.24 9.81
C LEU A 80 13.63 1.60 11.03
N ALA A 81 13.31 0.64 11.90
CA ALA A 81 12.55 0.89 13.12
C ALA A 81 13.29 1.87 14.05
N LEU A 82 14.58 1.62 14.29
CA LEU A 82 15.46 2.52 15.06
C LEU A 82 15.54 3.91 14.43
N SER A 83 15.68 3.98 13.10
CA SER A 83 15.72 5.27 12.39
C SER A 83 14.42 6.06 12.54
N LYS A 84 13.26 5.41 12.59
CA LYS A 84 11.96 6.07 12.83
C LYS A 84 11.88 6.64 14.24
N ILE A 85 12.27 5.85 15.25
CA ILE A 85 12.31 6.27 16.65
C ILE A 85 13.23 7.50 16.81
N ARG A 86 14.47 7.42 16.29
CA ARG A 86 15.44 8.53 16.34
C ARG A 86 14.97 9.77 15.57
N LYS A 87 14.22 9.60 14.48
CA LYS A 87 13.65 10.73 13.74
C LYS A 87 12.59 11.43 14.58
N ALA A 88 11.67 10.68 15.19
CA ALA A 88 10.65 11.23 16.08
C ALA A 88 11.27 11.96 17.28
N ALA A 89 12.27 11.37 17.93
CA ALA A 89 12.98 12.03 19.03
C ALA A 89 13.61 13.36 18.60
N ARG A 90 14.31 13.39 17.45
CA ARG A 90 14.92 14.63 16.93
C ARG A 90 13.90 15.73 16.67
N THR A 91 12.72 15.41 16.13
CA THR A 91 11.66 16.40 15.89
C THR A 91 11.03 16.93 17.17
N LEU A 92 11.02 16.13 18.24
CA LEU A 92 10.48 16.55 19.53
C LEU A 92 11.47 17.42 20.31
N LEU A 93 12.76 17.13 20.23
CA LEU A 93 13.80 17.90 20.92
C LEU A 93 14.00 19.31 20.35
N THR A 94 13.60 19.56 19.10
CA THR A 94 13.63 20.90 18.50
C THR A 94 12.51 21.82 18.98
N LEU A 95 11.43 21.26 19.55
CA LEU A 95 10.30 22.03 20.06
C LEU A 95 10.60 22.51 21.49
N ASP A 96 9.91 23.57 21.91
CA ASP A 96 10.02 24.06 23.29
C ASP A 96 9.48 23.03 24.30
N GLU A 97 9.99 23.08 25.52
CA GLU A 97 9.64 22.13 26.59
C GLU A 97 8.17 22.19 26.99
N LYS A 98 7.53 23.36 26.85
CA LYS A 98 6.13 23.58 27.22
C LYS A 98 5.15 23.29 26.08
N ASP A 99 5.63 22.92 24.89
CA ASP A 99 4.75 22.57 23.78
C ASP A 99 3.98 21.27 24.09
N ASN A 100 2.66 21.33 23.97
CA ASN A 100 1.74 20.21 24.14
C ASN A 100 2.16 18.99 23.29
N LYS A 101 2.67 19.21 22.08
CA LYS A 101 3.15 18.12 21.21
C LYS A 101 4.33 17.38 21.82
N ARG A 102 5.30 18.11 22.36
CA ARG A 102 6.50 17.53 22.98
C ARG A 102 6.14 16.70 24.22
N ILE A 103 5.24 17.22 25.05
CA ILE A 103 4.79 16.54 26.28
C ILE A 103 4.06 15.24 25.92
N PHE A 104 3.08 15.30 25.00
CA PHE A 104 2.27 14.14 24.66
C PHE A 104 3.04 13.08 23.87
N GLU A 105 3.63 13.46 22.74
CA GLU A 105 4.35 12.51 21.88
C GLU A 105 5.66 12.03 22.53
N GLY A 106 6.33 12.89 23.30
CA GLY A 106 7.54 12.54 24.06
C GLY A 106 7.25 11.49 25.12
N GLN A 107 6.23 11.69 25.95
CA GLN A 107 5.83 10.68 26.93
C GLN A 107 5.37 9.38 26.27
N ALA A 108 4.62 9.45 25.16
CA ALA A 108 4.21 8.27 24.42
C ALA A 108 5.40 7.49 23.84
N LEU A 109 6.45 8.19 23.39
CA LEU A 109 7.68 7.58 22.91
C LEU A 109 8.41 6.88 24.05
N MET A 110 8.60 7.54 25.20
CA MET A 110 9.26 6.97 26.37
C MET A 110 8.55 5.71 26.88
N ARG A 111 7.21 5.77 27.06
CA ARG A 111 6.41 4.60 27.46
C ARG A 111 6.59 3.41 26.55
N ARG A 112 6.73 3.64 25.24
CA ARG A 112 6.96 2.57 24.26
C ARG A 112 8.37 1.97 24.40
N MET A 113 9.38 2.79 24.69
CA MET A 113 10.76 2.32 24.86
C MET A 113 10.91 1.49 26.14
N TYR A 114 10.33 1.92 27.25
CA TYR A 114 10.30 1.15 28.50
C TYR A 114 9.59 -0.20 28.32
N ARG A 115 8.44 -0.22 27.62
CA ARG A 115 7.73 -1.48 27.32
C ARG A 115 8.56 -2.45 26.50
N TYR A 116 9.43 -1.95 25.62
CA TYR A 116 10.33 -2.79 24.84
C TYR A 116 11.61 -3.18 25.59
N GLY A 117 11.85 -2.65 26.80
CA GLY A 117 13.08 -2.89 27.55
C GLY A 117 14.32 -2.34 26.85
N LEU A 118 14.17 -1.28 26.04
CA LEU A 118 15.29 -0.66 25.31
C LEU A 118 15.99 0.43 26.11
N LEU A 119 15.35 0.92 27.16
CA LEU A 119 15.87 1.91 28.10
C LEU A 119 15.59 1.39 29.51
N ASP A 120 16.58 1.51 30.39
CA ASP A 120 16.40 1.29 31.82
C ASP A 120 15.63 2.47 32.42
N GLU A 121 14.82 2.19 33.45
CA GLU A 121 13.85 3.13 34.07
C GLU A 121 14.48 4.45 34.52
#